data_AF-A0AA97BJT8-F1
#
_entry.id   AF-A0AA97BJT8-F1
#
_cell.length_a   1.000
_cell.length_b   1.000
_cell.length_c   1.000
_cell.angle_alpha   90.00
_cell.angle_beta   90.00
_cell.angle_gamma   90.00
#
_symmetry.space_group_name_H-M   'P 1'
#
loop_
_entity.id
_entity.type
_entity.pdbx_description
1 polymer ?
#
loop_
_entity_poly.entity_id
_entity_poly.type
_entity_poly.pdbx_seq_one_letter_code
_entity_poly.pdbx_strand_id
1 'polypeptide(L)'
;MSEITKAEAELYRGVDRANPPQHEKLITGWLPPEAPPEGYKYLVAILAPVRIEGVQDYMWILDYLDTDTAIFASEDHEFEVPWPWQAGFKPTGNDWDAIGIPHLM
;
A
#
# COMPACT_ATOMS: atom_id res chain seq x y z
N MET A 1 5.68 24.50 2.33
CA MET A 1 6.26 23.28 1.72
C MET A 1 6.68 22.42 2.89
N SER A 2 5.90 21.39 3.22
CA SER A 2 6.26 20.49 4.32
C SER A 2 7.52 19.75 3.93
N GLU A 3 8.54 19.81 4.78
CA GLU A 3 9.76 19.02 4.62
C GLU A 3 9.39 17.53 4.70
N ILE A 4 9.79 16.76 3.70
CA ILE A 4 9.67 15.29 3.72
C ILE A 4 10.52 14.80 4.90
N THR A 5 9.92 14.07 5.83
CA THR A 5 10.67 13.49 6.94
C THR A 5 11.60 12.39 6.44
N LYS A 6 12.65 12.08 7.21
CA LYS A 6 13.55 10.98 6.85
C LYS A 6 12.79 9.65 6.67
N ALA A 7 11.81 9.39 7.54
CA ALA A 7 10.99 8.19 7.48
C ALA A 7 10.18 8.12 6.17
N GLU A 8 9.61 9.24 5.74
CA GLU A 8 8.87 9.33 4.47
C GLU A 8 9.79 9.13 3.26
N ALA A 9 11.01 9.70 3.29
CA ALA A 9 12.00 9.51 2.23
C ALA A 9 12.50 8.06 2.15
N GLU A 10 12.57 7.36 3.28
CA GLU A 10 12.90 5.94 3.34
C GLU A 10 11.74 5.08 2.84
N LEU A 11 10.50 5.39 3.25
CA LEU A 11 9.29 4.68 2.82
C LEU A 11 9.11 4.70 1.29
N TYR A 12 9.36 5.83 0.64
CA TYR A 12 9.19 5.99 -0.81
C TYR A 12 10.45 5.70 -1.63
N ARG A 13 11.49 5.12 -1.04
CA ARG A 13 12.72 4.83 -1.77
C ARG A 13 12.48 3.79 -2.86
N GLY A 14 12.55 4.22 -4.12
CA GLY A 14 12.37 3.33 -5.28
C GLY A 14 10.93 3.18 -5.77
N VAL A 15 9.99 3.87 -5.12
CA VAL A 15 8.57 3.90 -5.49
C VAL A 15 8.32 4.87 -6.63
N ASP A 16 7.63 4.44 -7.69
CA ASP A 16 7.19 5.28 -8.80
C ASP A 16 5.97 6.10 -8.39
N ARG A 17 6.09 7.44 -8.42
CA ARG A 17 5.04 8.37 -8.01
C ARG A 17 4.27 8.96 -9.19
N ALA A 18 4.34 8.33 -10.37
CA ALA A 18 3.56 8.72 -11.54
C ALA A 18 2.04 8.71 -11.23
N ASN A 19 1.34 9.74 -11.72
CA ASN A 19 -0.11 9.85 -11.61
C ASN A 19 -0.69 10.19 -13.00
N PRO A 20 -1.52 9.32 -13.61
CA PRO A 20 -2.01 8.05 -13.07
C PRO A 20 -0.92 6.97 -12.98
N PRO A 21 -1.04 6.01 -12.04
CA PRO A 21 -0.15 4.86 -11.96
C PRO A 21 -0.28 3.99 -13.22
N GLN A 22 0.81 3.34 -13.63
CA GLN A 22 0.84 2.51 -14.84
C GLN A 22 1.47 1.15 -14.55
N HIS A 23 0.70 0.09 -14.74
CA HIS A 23 1.20 -1.29 -14.68
C HIS A 23 0.34 -2.23 -15.53
N GLU A 24 0.95 -3.22 -16.19
CA GLU A 24 0.24 -4.12 -17.13
C GLU A 24 -0.92 -4.89 -16.45
N LYS A 25 -0.76 -5.19 -15.16
CA LYS A 25 -1.73 -5.95 -14.36
C LYS A 25 -2.63 -5.09 -13.48
N LEU A 26 -2.51 -3.76 -13.56
CA LEU A 26 -3.40 -2.82 -12.89
C LEU A 26 -4.80 -2.90 -13.52
N ILE A 27 -5.84 -2.76 -12.70
CA ILE A 27 -7.21 -2.58 -13.21
C ILE A 27 -7.26 -1.25 -13.97
N THR A 28 -7.79 -1.28 -15.19
CA THR A 28 -7.88 -0.09 -16.05
C THR A 28 -8.60 1.05 -15.34
N GLY A 29 -7.94 2.20 -15.22
CA GLY A 29 -8.51 3.40 -14.61
C GLY A 29 -8.49 3.40 -13.08
N TRP A 30 -7.84 2.42 -12.44
CA TRP A 30 -7.66 2.43 -10.99
C TRP A 30 -6.82 3.65 -10.57
N LEU A 31 -7.27 4.30 -9.50
CA LEU A 31 -6.56 5.37 -8.81
C LEU A 31 -6.57 5.06 -7.30
N PRO A 32 -5.52 5.44 -6.57
CA PRO A 32 -5.52 5.33 -5.12
C PRO A 32 -6.65 6.20 -4.53
N PRO A 33 -7.26 5.81 -3.39
CA PRO A 33 -8.28 6.63 -2.76
C PRO A 33 -7.73 8.01 -2.40
N GLU A 34 -8.53 9.05 -2.65
CA GLU A 34 -8.07 10.44 -2.51
C GLU A 34 -7.88 10.89 -1.06
N ALA A 35 -8.56 10.23 -0.10
CA ALA A 35 -8.56 10.65 1.29
C ALA A 35 -8.25 9.48 2.24
N PRO A 36 -7.10 9.50 2.94
CA PRO A 36 -6.88 8.62 4.08
C PRO A 36 -7.79 9.00 5.27
N PRO A 37 -7.99 8.10 6.25
CA PRO A 37 -8.56 8.46 7.55
C PRO A 37 -7.79 9.60 8.24
N GLU A 38 -8.46 10.35 9.14
CA GLU A 38 -7.85 11.49 9.82
C GLU A 38 -6.60 11.08 10.61
N GLY A 39 -5.50 11.82 10.41
CA GLY A 39 -4.20 11.53 11.04
C GLY A 39 -3.30 10.60 10.24
N TYR A 40 -3.82 9.91 9.22
CA TYR A 40 -3.06 8.99 8.39
C TYR A 40 -2.67 9.62 7.06
N LYS A 41 -1.49 9.25 6.53
CA LYS A 41 -0.91 9.95 5.36
C LYS A 41 -0.61 9.02 4.19
N TYR A 42 -0.15 7.80 4.45
CA TYR A 42 0.49 6.97 3.43
C TYR A 42 -0.19 5.62 3.28
N LEU A 43 -0.76 5.37 2.11
CA LEU A 43 -1.22 4.03 1.75
C LEU A 43 0.00 3.12 1.53
N VAL A 44 0.04 1.99 2.23
CA VAL A 44 1.09 0.98 2.16
C VAL A 44 0.50 -0.39 1.82
N ALA A 45 1.29 -1.25 1.15
CA ALA A 45 1.01 -2.67 1.02
C ALA A 45 1.82 -3.46 2.05
N ILE A 46 1.17 -4.33 2.82
CA ILE A 46 1.81 -5.10 3.91
C ILE A 46 1.73 -6.58 3.57
N LEU A 47 2.86 -7.29 3.58
CA LEU A 47 2.90 -8.74 3.38
C LEU A 47 2.70 -9.44 4.72
N ALA A 48 1.49 -9.92 4.97
CA ALA A 48 1.14 -10.61 6.21
C ALA A 48 1.17 -12.14 6.02
N PRO A 49 1.72 -12.91 6.98
CA PRO A 49 1.60 -14.35 6.98
C PRO A 49 0.15 -14.76 7.25
N VAL A 50 -0.36 -15.72 6.50
CA VAL A 50 -1.69 -16.29 6.68
C VAL A 50 -1.66 -17.81 6.74
N ARG A 51 -2.68 -18.38 7.37
CA ARG A 51 -2.91 -19.83 7.36
C ARG A 51 -4.15 -20.13 6.53
N ILE A 52 -3.96 -20.83 5.41
CA ILE A 52 -5.04 -21.27 4.53
C ILE A 52 -5.04 -22.80 4.57
N GLU A 53 -6.12 -23.39 5.07
CA GLU A 53 -6.28 -24.86 5.15
C GLU A 53 -5.11 -25.59 5.85
N GLY A 54 -4.47 -24.93 6.83
CA GLY A 54 -3.33 -25.48 7.58
C GLY A 54 -1.97 -25.28 6.91
N VAL A 55 -1.92 -24.71 5.71
CA VAL A 55 -0.69 -24.31 5.02
C VAL A 55 -0.38 -22.84 5.35
N GLN A 56 0.88 -22.55 5.68
CA GLN A 56 1.37 -21.18 5.82
C GLN A 56 1.62 -20.59 4.43
N ASP A 57 1.01 -19.44 4.17
CA ASP A 57 1.18 -18.64 2.97
C ASP A 57 1.33 -17.16 3.37
N TYR A 58 1.42 -16.26 2.39
CA TYR A 58 1.44 -14.82 2.60
C TYR A 58 0.38 -14.14 1.76
N MET A 59 -0.21 -13.09 2.31
CA MET A 59 -1.14 -12.23 1.58
C MET A 59 -0.76 -10.77 1.76
N TRP A 60 -0.97 -10.01 0.69
CA TRP A 60 -0.87 -8.56 0.75
C TRP A 60 -2.17 -7.98 1.28
N ILE A 61 -2.05 -7.03 2.21
CA ILE A 61 -3.14 -6.18 2.68
C ILE A 61 -2.77 -4.72 2.44
N LEU A 62 -3.78 -3.85 2.32
CA LEU A 62 -3.59 -2.41 2.12
C LEU A 62 -4.04 -1.67 3.37
N ASP A 63 -3.21 -0.74 3.85
CA ASP A 63 -3.49 0.03 5.05
C ASP A 63 -2.88 1.44 4.93
N TYR A 64 -3.34 2.37 5.75
CA TYR A 64 -2.69 3.67 5.88
C TYR A 64 -1.77 3.68 7.09
N LEU A 65 -0.53 4.13 6.90
CA LEU A 65 0.48 4.27 7.95
C LEU A 65 0.62 5.75 8.36
N ASP A 66 0.60 5.98 9.67
CA ASP A 66 1.17 7.18 10.25
C ASP A 66 2.67 6.95 10.52
N THR A 67 3.53 7.60 9.74
CA THR A 67 4.98 7.46 9.88
C THR A 67 5.54 8.11 11.14
N ASP A 68 4.78 9.00 11.79
CA ASP A 68 5.22 9.69 13.01
C ASP A 68 5.04 8.79 14.25
N THR A 69 3.96 7.99 14.28
CA THR A 69 3.62 7.09 15.40
C THR A 69 3.87 5.60 15.10
N ALA A 70 4.06 5.24 13.83
CA ALA A 70 4.14 3.88 13.32
C ALA A 70 2.87 3.03 13.58
N ILE A 71 1.71 3.67 13.60
CA ILE A 71 0.39 3.04 13.78
C ILE A 71 -0.30 2.88 12.43
N PHE A 72 -1.01 1.77 12.25
CA PHE A 72 -1.84 1.50 11.08
C PHE A 72 -3.28 1.97 11.30
N ALA A 73 -3.91 2.52 10.27
CA ALA A 73 -5.26 3.03 10.36
C ALA A 73 -6.27 1.97 10.74
N SER A 74 -6.05 0.71 10.36
CA SER A 74 -6.97 -0.39 10.68
C SER A 74 -7.07 -0.69 12.18
N GLU A 75 -6.15 -0.16 13.00
CA GLU A 75 -6.22 -0.28 14.47
C GLU A 75 -7.31 0.62 15.07
N ASP A 76 -7.59 1.76 14.44
CA ASP A 76 -8.49 2.79 14.96
C ASP A 76 -9.72 3.05 14.08
N HIS A 77 -9.67 2.66 12.80
CA HIS A 77 -10.67 3.02 11.79
C HIS A 77 -11.10 1.81 10.96
N GLU A 78 -12.39 1.77 10.62
CA GLU A 78 -12.91 0.88 9.59
C GLU A 78 -12.91 1.62 8.25
N PHE A 79 -12.19 1.10 7.26
CA PHE A 79 -12.13 1.61 5.90
C PHE A 79 -11.90 0.47 4.92
N GLU A 80 -12.12 0.74 3.64
CA GLU A 80 -11.85 -0.20 2.56
C GLU A 80 -11.00 0.48 1.49
N VAL A 81 -9.95 -0.20 1.05
CA VAL A 81 -9.14 0.23 -0.09
C VAL A 81 -9.44 -0.70 -1.26
N PRO A 82 -9.94 -0.19 -2.40
CA PRO A 82 -10.18 -1.02 -3.57
C PRO A 82 -8.90 -1.69 -4.06
N TRP A 83 -8.95 -3.02 -4.20
CA TRP A 83 -7.81 -3.79 -4.69
C TRP A 83 -7.39 -3.34 -6.11
N PRO A 84 -6.11 -2.99 -6.34
CA PRO A 84 -5.67 -2.44 -7.62
C PRO A 84 -5.49 -3.48 -8.72
N TRP A 85 -5.25 -4.73 -8.37
CA TRP A 85 -4.77 -5.73 -9.32
C TRP A 85 -5.89 -6.54 -9.97
N GLN A 86 -5.67 -6.91 -11.23
CA GLN A 86 -6.54 -7.83 -11.95
C GLN A 86 -6.65 -9.18 -11.22
N ALA A 87 -7.83 -9.82 -11.31
CA ALA A 87 -8.11 -11.09 -10.64
C ALA A 87 -7.08 -12.17 -11.01
N GLY A 88 -6.57 -12.87 -10.00
CA GLY A 88 -5.57 -13.93 -10.16
C GLY A 88 -4.12 -13.46 -10.29
N PHE A 89 -3.86 -12.16 -10.38
CA PHE A 89 -2.50 -11.64 -10.31
C PHE A 89 -1.96 -11.70 -8.87
N LYS A 90 -0.71 -12.15 -8.73
CA LYS A 90 0.00 -12.22 -7.46
C LYS A 90 1.12 -11.17 -7.46
N PRO A 91 0.88 -9.96 -6.91
CA PRO A 91 1.87 -8.89 -6.93
C PRO A 91 3.07 -9.21 -6.04
N THR A 92 4.21 -8.71 -6.46
CA THR A 92 5.48 -8.65 -5.71
C THR A 92 5.68 -7.22 -5.18
N GLY A 93 6.71 -7.00 -4.34
CA GLY A 93 7.06 -5.65 -3.88
C GLY A 93 7.25 -4.66 -5.04
N ASN A 94 7.94 -5.09 -6.11
CA ASN A 94 8.18 -4.24 -7.28
C ASN A 94 6.89 -3.82 -8.01
N ASP A 95 5.86 -4.66 -7.99
CA ASP A 95 4.58 -4.32 -8.60
C ASP A 95 3.90 -3.19 -7.79
N TRP A 96 3.99 -3.23 -6.46
CA TRP A 96 3.50 -2.17 -5.58
C TRP A 96 4.27 -0.85 -5.77
N ASP A 97 5.61 -0.93 -5.81
CA ASP A 97 6.48 0.21 -6.08
C ASP A 97 6.13 0.89 -7.41
N ALA A 98 5.80 0.10 -8.44
CA ALA A 98 5.45 0.59 -9.77
C ALA A 98 4.12 1.38 -9.84
N ILE A 99 3.25 1.27 -8.84
CA ILE A 99 1.96 1.98 -8.80
C ILE A 99 1.88 3.03 -7.68
N GLY A 100 3.02 3.40 -7.08
CA GLY A 100 3.07 4.45 -6.08
C GLY A 100 2.68 4.01 -4.67
N ILE A 101 2.60 2.70 -4.42
CA ILE A 101 2.27 2.13 -3.11
C ILE A 101 3.55 1.53 -2.51
N PRO A 102 4.17 2.17 -1.51
CA PRO A 102 5.28 1.54 -0.78
C PRO A 102 4.84 0.24 -0.12
N HIS A 103 5.74 -0.74 -0.03
CA HIS A 103 5.49 -2.03 0.61
C HIS A 103 6.30 -2.27 1.88
N LEU A 104 5.72 -3.04 2.79
CA LEU A 104 6.31 -3.50 4.05
C LEU A 104 6.30 -5.04 4.06
N MET A 105 7.44 -5.65 4.36
CA MET A 105 7.67 -7.10 4.40
C MET A 105 8.21 -7.57 5.75
#